data_AF-A0A090X5E1-F1
#
_entry.id   AF-A0A090X5E1-F1
#
_cell.length_a   1.000
_cell.length_b   1.000
_cell.length_c   1.000
_cell.angle_alpha   90.00
_cell.angle_beta   90.00
_cell.angle_gamma   90.00
#
_symmetry.space_group_name_H-M   'P 1'
#
loop_
_entity.id
_entity.type
_entity.pdbx_description
1 polymer ?
#
loop_
_entity_poly.entity_id
_entity_poly.type
_entity_poly.pdbx_seq_one_letter_code
_entity_poly.pdbx_strand_id
1 'polypeptide(L)'
;MKLTSLLLTLCFSLTVFAQDYHFGKVSKEELQEKFNPLDSSASATYLYKYRKSFYEYVEPSGFRLVTEVHERIKIYNQEGFDYATKTNRLSTSGGSDEEIRNLKAYTYHLVNGKVEETKLSKDGIFKTELSKYTNEYKFTMPDIKPGCIVEYKYRVNSPIYI
;
A
#
# COMPACT_ATOMS: atom_id res chain seq x y z
N MET A 1 -11.40 49.11 -2.67
CA MET A 1 -12.29 47.94 -2.50
C MET A 1 -11.97 46.77 -3.43
N LYS A 2 -11.69 46.98 -4.74
CA LYS A 2 -11.32 45.88 -5.65
C LYS A 2 -9.96 45.23 -5.33
N LEU A 3 -8.96 46.03 -4.96
CA LEU A 3 -7.61 45.56 -4.62
C LEU A 3 -7.55 44.79 -3.28
N THR A 4 -8.32 45.23 -2.29
CA THR A 4 -8.43 44.56 -0.98
C THR A 4 -9.17 43.22 -1.09
N SER A 5 -10.18 43.14 -1.96
CA SER A 5 -10.89 41.89 -2.26
C SER A 5 -9.97 40.87 -2.94
N LEU A 6 -9.10 41.33 -3.85
CA LEU A 6 -8.10 40.50 -4.55
C LEU A 6 -7.03 39.92 -3.60
N LEU A 7 -6.58 40.72 -2.64
CA LEU A 7 -5.58 40.28 -1.65
C LEU A 7 -6.17 39.22 -0.70
N LEU A 8 -7.45 39.33 -0.34
CA LEU A 8 -8.15 38.37 0.50
C LEU A 8 -8.40 37.03 -0.20
N THR A 9 -8.63 37.04 -1.52
CA THR A 9 -8.77 35.81 -2.33
C THR A 9 -7.42 35.10 -2.52
N LEU A 10 -6.32 35.85 -2.61
CA LEU A 10 -4.97 35.28 -2.75
C LEU A 10 -4.47 34.59 -1.48
N CYS A 11 -4.89 35.02 -0.29
CA CYS A 11 -4.51 34.37 0.97
C CYS A 11 -5.22 33.03 1.22
N PHE A 12 -6.38 32.78 0.58
CA PHE A 12 -7.13 31.53 0.73
C PHE A 12 -6.64 30.40 -0.18
N SER A 13 -5.80 30.67 -1.18
CA SER A 13 -5.36 29.67 -2.17
C SER A 13 -4.11 28.88 -1.76
N LEU A 14 -3.53 29.13 -0.59
CA LEU A 14 -2.19 28.61 -0.22
C LEU A 14 -2.18 27.37 0.67
N THR A 15 -3.31 26.74 0.97
CA THR A 15 -3.34 25.52 1.81
C THR A 15 -3.81 24.31 1.01
N VAL A 16 -3.10 23.97 -0.05
CA VAL A 16 -3.23 22.64 -0.67
C VAL A 16 -2.15 21.75 -0.07
N PHE A 17 -2.48 21.04 1.01
CA PHE A 17 -1.66 19.94 1.49
C PHE A 17 -1.83 18.76 0.55
N ALA A 18 -0.88 18.57 -0.38
CA ALA A 18 -0.77 17.28 -1.05
C ALA A 18 -0.36 16.25 0.02
N GLN A 19 -1.22 15.25 0.25
CA GLN A 19 -0.93 14.17 1.18
C GLN A 19 0.11 13.24 0.55
N ASP A 20 1.38 13.44 0.90
CA ASP A 20 2.47 12.54 0.53
C ASP A 20 2.71 11.52 1.64
N TYR A 21 2.28 10.29 1.40
CA TYR A 21 2.42 9.19 2.34
C TYR A 21 3.82 8.57 2.23
N HIS A 22 4.70 8.96 3.15
CA HIS A 22 5.99 8.31 3.27
C HIS A 22 5.85 6.95 3.97
N PHE A 23 6.36 5.90 3.35
CA PHE A 23 6.34 4.55 3.92
C PHE A 23 7.00 4.53 5.31
N GLY A 24 6.33 3.92 6.31
CA GLY A 24 6.82 3.87 7.69
C GLY A 24 6.55 5.12 8.51
N LYS A 25 5.98 6.18 7.93
CA LYS A 25 5.59 7.40 8.65
C LYS A 25 4.08 7.41 8.89
N VAL A 26 3.64 6.50 9.76
CA VAL A 26 2.25 6.45 10.24
C VAL A 26 2.09 7.44 11.40
N SER A 27 1.09 8.31 11.32
CA SER A 27 0.79 9.29 12.34
C SER A 27 -0.04 8.69 13.48
N LYS A 28 -0.02 9.35 14.63
CA LYS A 28 -0.84 8.91 15.77
C LYS A 28 -2.32 9.14 15.49
N GLU A 29 -2.63 10.20 14.77
CA GLU A 29 -3.97 10.62 14.41
C GLU A 29 -4.64 9.56 13.51
N GLU A 30 -3.91 9.03 12.51
CA GLU A 30 -4.39 7.91 11.68
C GLU A 30 -4.69 6.67 12.53
N LEU A 31 -3.87 6.37 13.54
CA LEU A 31 -4.09 5.23 14.44
C LEU A 31 -5.23 5.47 15.45
N GLN A 32 -5.45 6.71 15.87
CA GLN A 32 -6.52 7.09 16.80
C GLN A 32 -7.90 7.16 16.14
N GLU A 33 -7.94 7.32 14.81
CA GLU A 33 -9.19 7.30 14.05
C GLU A 33 -9.94 5.97 14.29
N LYS A 34 -11.16 6.08 14.82
CA LYS A 34 -12.00 4.93 15.22
C LYS A 34 -12.97 4.47 14.14
N PHE A 35 -13.33 5.37 13.23
CA PHE A 35 -14.24 5.14 12.12
C PHE A 35 -13.87 6.08 10.97
N ASN A 36 -14.16 5.67 9.73
CA ASN A 36 -13.92 6.54 8.58
C ASN A 36 -14.87 7.75 8.63
N PRO A 37 -14.38 9.00 8.54
CA PRO A 37 -15.21 10.21 8.57
C PRO A 37 -16.24 10.32 7.45
N LEU A 38 -15.98 9.70 6.29
CA LEU A 38 -16.86 9.70 5.11
C LEU A 38 -17.89 8.57 5.15
N ASP A 39 -17.59 7.48 5.85
CA ASP A 39 -18.46 6.32 5.98
C ASP A 39 -18.18 5.59 7.30
N SER A 40 -18.98 5.86 8.33
CA SER A 40 -18.80 5.25 9.65
C SER A 40 -19.08 3.74 9.68
N SER A 41 -19.69 3.18 8.63
CA SER A 41 -19.94 1.75 8.50
C SER A 41 -18.77 0.97 7.89
N ALA A 42 -17.78 1.68 7.33
CA ALA A 42 -16.63 1.06 6.68
C ALA A 42 -15.81 0.20 7.68
N SER A 43 -15.57 -1.06 7.31
CA SER A 43 -14.76 -2.00 8.10
C SER A 43 -13.25 -1.79 7.93
N ALA A 44 -12.84 -1.22 6.80
CA ALA A 44 -11.48 -0.79 6.50
C ALA A 44 -11.47 0.40 5.51
N THR A 45 -10.35 1.10 5.39
CA THR A 45 -10.19 2.21 4.46
C THR A 45 -8.77 2.31 3.94
N TYR A 46 -8.63 2.48 2.62
CA TYR A 46 -7.36 2.84 2.01
C TYR A 46 -7.06 4.32 2.31
N LEU A 47 -6.14 4.55 3.25
CA LEU A 47 -5.60 5.89 3.52
C LEU A 47 -4.70 6.34 2.37
N TYR A 48 -3.98 5.38 1.79
CA TYR A 48 -3.13 5.60 0.62
C TYR A 48 -3.18 4.39 -0.31
N LYS A 49 -3.29 4.66 -1.61
CA LYS A 49 -3.25 3.63 -2.66
C LYS A 49 -2.53 4.18 -3.88
N TYR A 50 -1.29 3.74 -4.05
CA TYR A 50 -0.42 4.18 -5.12
C TYR A 50 0.01 3.02 -6.00
N ARG A 51 0.04 3.28 -7.30
CA ARG A 51 0.58 2.38 -8.32
C ARG A 51 1.26 3.17 -9.42
N LYS A 52 2.46 2.76 -9.80
CA LYS A 52 3.19 3.34 -10.95
C LYS A 52 3.84 2.22 -11.74
N SER A 53 3.64 2.24 -13.06
CA SER A 53 4.26 1.29 -13.98
C SER A 53 5.17 2.03 -14.96
N PHE A 54 6.36 1.48 -15.21
CA PHE A 54 7.35 2.04 -16.13
C PHE A 54 8.28 0.96 -16.67
N TYR A 55 8.91 1.24 -17.81
CA TYR A 55 9.94 0.37 -18.36
C TYR A 55 11.30 0.70 -17.76
N GLU A 56 12.05 -0.33 -17.38
CA GLU A 56 13.42 -0.24 -16.90
C GLU A 56 14.30 -1.12 -17.79
N TYR A 57 15.44 -0.59 -18.23
CA TYR A 57 16.44 -1.36 -18.97
C TYR A 57 17.45 -1.97 -18.00
N VAL A 58 17.66 -3.27 -18.08
CA VAL A 58 18.61 -4.02 -17.25
C VAL A 58 19.54 -4.81 -18.15
N GLU A 59 20.82 -4.48 -18.14
CA GLU A 59 21.83 -5.20 -18.91
C GLU A 59 22.23 -6.52 -18.21
N PRO A 60 22.36 -7.66 -18.93
CA PRO A 60 22.14 -7.88 -20.37
C PRO A 60 20.70 -8.29 -20.74
N SER A 61 19.79 -8.37 -19.77
CA SER A 61 18.44 -8.95 -19.91
C SER A 61 17.46 -8.14 -20.78
N GLY A 62 17.74 -6.86 -21.07
CA GLY A 62 16.87 -5.99 -21.87
C GLY A 62 15.88 -5.19 -21.03
N PHE A 63 14.75 -4.80 -21.63
CA PHE A 63 13.72 -4.05 -20.92
C PHE A 63 12.83 -4.98 -20.09
N ARG A 64 12.36 -4.46 -18.96
CA ARG A 64 11.30 -5.07 -18.16
C ARG A 64 10.27 -4.03 -17.78
N LEU A 65 9.02 -4.45 -17.63
CA LEU A 65 7.98 -3.64 -17.03
C LEU A 65 8.09 -3.75 -15.50
N VAL A 66 8.24 -2.62 -14.82
CA VAL A 66 8.26 -2.53 -13.37
C VAL A 66 6.97 -1.86 -12.92
N THR A 67 6.23 -2.50 -12.02
CA THR A 67 5.07 -1.90 -11.35
C THR A 67 5.36 -1.75 -9.86
N GLU A 68 5.44 -0.52 -9.38
CA GLU A 68 5.55 -0.19 -7.97
C GLU A 68 4.16 -0.07 -7.35
N VAL A 69 3.98 -0.66 -6.18
CA VAL A 69 2.76 -0.60 -5.38
C VAL A 69 3.11 -0.11 -3.98
N HIS A 70 2.32 0.82 -3.46
CA HIS A 70 2.36 1.24 -2.06
C HIS A 70 0.93 1.48 -1.58
N GLU A 71 0.49 0.69 -0.60
CA GLU A 71 -0.84 0.81 -0.02
C GLU A 71 -0.73 0.93 1.50
N ARG A 72 -1.57 1.79 2.08
CA ARG A 72 -1.77 1.97 3.53
C ARG A 72 -3.26 1.85 3.82
N ILE A 73 -3.62 0.92 4.68
CA ILE A 73 -5.01 0.55 4.94
C ILE A 73 -5.24 0.61 6.45
N LYS A 74 -6.22 1.41 6.85
CA LYS A 74 -6.77 1.40 8.21
C LYS A 74 -7.79 0.29 8.32
N ILE A 75 -7.70 -0.53 9.36
CA ILE A 75 -8.66 -1.59 9.67
C ILE A 75 -9.39 -1.18 10.94
N TYR A 76 -10.71 -1.05 10.89
CA TYR A 76 -11.50 -0.57 12.04
C TYR A 76 -12.01 -1.71 12.91
N ASN A 77 -12.42 -2.83 12.30
CA ASN A 77 -13.05 -3.96 12.99
C ASN A 77 -12.67 -5.31 12.35
N GLN A 78 -13.20 -6.40 12.90
CA GLN A 78 -12.90 -7.78 12.45
C GLN A 78 -13.33 -8.06 11.01
N GLU A 79 -14.42 -7.46 10.54
CA GLU A 79 -14.90 -7.61 9.16
C GLU A 79 -13.90 -7.00 8.15
N GLY A 80 -13.03 -6.10 8.61
CA GLY A 80 -11.96 -5.50 7.80
C GLY A 80 -10.71 -6.37 7.69
N PHE A 81 -10.63 -7.52 8.36
CA PHE A 81 -9.40 -8.33 8.42
C PHE A 81 -9.03 -8.93 7.06
N ASP A 82 -10.00 -9.11 6.15
CA ASP A 82 -9.74 -9.58 4.78
C ASP A 82 -8.83 -8.60 4.01
N TYR A 83 -8.88 -7.30 4.33
CA TYR A 83 -7.99 -6.29 3.74
C TYR A 83 -6.53 -6.39 4.21
N ALA A 84 -6.27 -7.19 5.24
CA ALA A 84 -4.92 -7.52 5.70
C ALA A 84 -4.25 -8.61 4.84
N THR A 85 -4.97 -9.24 3.91
CA THR A 85 -4.39 -10.22 2.98
C THR A 85 -4.33 -9.65 1.57
N LYS A 86 -3.13 -9.65 0.97
CA LYS A 86 -2.93 -9.24 -0.42
C LYS A 86 -2.60 -10.45 -1.27
N THR A 87 -3.37 -10.62 -2.34
CA THR A 87 -3.16 -11.66 -3.34
C THR A 87 -2.73 -11.02 -4.66
N ASN A 88 -1.64 -11.51 -5.24
CA ASN A 88 -1.12 -11.09 -6.54
C ASN A 88 -1.06 -12.32 -7.45
N ARG A 89 -1.62 -12.21 -8.65
CA ARG A 89 -1.45 -13.20 -9.70
C ARG A 89 -0.27 -12.75 -10.56
N LEU A 90 0.70 -13.63 -10.72
CA LEU A 90 1.95 -13.40 -11.42
C LEU A 90 1.98 -14.35 -12.62
N SER A 91 2.14 -13.79 -13.81
CA SER A 91 2.24 -14.58 -15.05
C SER A 91 3.51 -15.42 -15.06
N THR A 92 3.42 -16.66 -15.54
CA THR A 92 4.57 -17.53 -15.79
C THR A 92 4.56 -18.01 -17.23
N SER A 93 5.69 -17.97 -17.92
CA SER A 93 5.77 -18.47 -19.30
C SER A 93 7.20 -18.81 -19.69
N GLY A 94 7.53 -20.11 -19.68
CA GLY A 94 8.69 -20.66 -20.37
C GLY A 94 10.05 -20.00 -20.07
N GLY A 95 10.23 -19.41 -18.88
CA GLY A 95 11.45 -18.68 -18.48
C GLY A 95 11.27 -17.18 -18.24
N SER A 96 10.09 -16.63 -18.51
CA SER A 96 9.74 -15.21 -18.33
C SER A 96 8.69 -15.02 -17.23
N ASP A 97 9.08 -15.31 -15.99
CA ASP A 97 8.16 -15.26 -14.85
C ASP A 97 8.07 -13.86 -14.24
N GLU A 98 6.85 -13.43 -13.94
CA GLU A 98 6.62 -12.27 -13.11
C GLU A 98 7.00 -12.55 -11.66
N GLU A 99 7.61 -11.55 -11.03
CA GLU A 99 8.10 -11.70 -9.67
C GLU A 99 7.82 -10.47 -8.82
N ILE A 100 7.52 -10.73 -7.54
CA ILE A 100 7.48 -9.69 -6.52
C ILE A 100 8.87 -9.50 -5.92
N ARG A 101 9.36 -8.27 -5.95
CA ARG A 101 10.64 -7.83 -5.38
C ARG A 101 10.42 -6.74 -4.33
N ASN A 102 11.39 -6.61 -3.42
CA ASN A 102 11.46 -5.53 -2.43
C ASN A 102 10.22 -5.37 -1.55
N LEU A 103 9.52 -6.46 -1.24
CA LEU A 103 8.37 -6.43 -0.33
C LEU A 103 8.81 -5.92 1.05
N LYS A 104 8.25 -4.78 1.45
CA LYS A 104 8.27 -4.26 2.82
C LYS A 104 6.83 -4.15 3.28
N ALA A 105 6.51 -4.76 4.41
CA ALA A 105 5.15 -4.88 4.91
C ALA A 105 5.15 -4.85 6.44
N TYR A 106 4.34 -3.96 7.02
CA TYR A 106 4.26 -3.71 8.46
C TYR A 106 2.81 -3.49 8.89
N THR A 107 2.49 -3.96 10.09
CA THR A 107 1.27 -3.61 10.83
C THR A 107 1.65 -2.63 11.92
N TYR A 108 0.89 -1.55 12.09
CA TYR A 108 1.13 -0.51 13.08
C TYR A 108 -0.01 -0.44 14.08
N HIS A 109 0.36 -0.23 15.34
CA HIS A 109 -0.53 -0.04 16.47
C HIS A 109 -0.17 1.19 17.27
N LEU A 110 -1.15 1.73 17.98
CA LEU A 110 -0.90 2.72 19.02
C LEU A 110 -0.95 2.04 20.39
N VAL A 111 0.22 1.89 21.01
CA VAL A 111 0.36 1.31 22.35
C VAL A 111 0.91 2.38 23.28
N ASN A 112 0.17 2.73 24.32
CA ASN A 112 0.56 3.76 25.31
C ASN A 112 0.98 5.10 24.65
N GLY A 113 0.29 5.51 23.59
CA GLY A 113 0.56 6.74 22.86
C GLY A 113 1.82 6.71 21.98
N LYS A 114 2.45 5.55 21.79
CA LYS A 114 3.56 5.31 20.87
C LYS A 114 3.12 4.43 19.71
N VAL A 115 3.69 4.68 18.54
CA VAL A 115 3.48 3.84 17.36
C VAL A 115 4.42 2.65 17.46
N GLU A 116 3.85 1.45 17.56
CA GLU A 116 4.59 0.19 17.50
C GLU A 116 4.36 -0.46 16.14
N GLU A 117 5.41 -1.06 15.57
CA GLU A 117 5.37 -1.70 14.26
C GLU A 117 5.72 -3.19 14.34
N THR A 118 4.95 -4.01 13.65
CA THR A 118 5.18 -5.45 13.50
C THR A 118 5.46 -5.74 12.04
N LYS A 119 6.70 -6.14 11.74
CA LYS A 119 7.12 -6.49 10.38
C LYS A 119 6.57 -7.85 9.96
N LEU A 120 6.09 -7.95 8.71
CA LEU A 120 5.75 -9.22 8.09
C LEU A 120 6.98 -10.15 8.02
N SER A 121 6.86 -11.32 8.63
CA SER A 121 7.84 -12.40 8.52
C SER A 121 7.65 -13.20 7.23
N LYS A 122 8.64 -14.03 6.88
CA LYS A 122 8.56 -14.89 5.69
C LYS A 122 7.42 -15.91 5.78
N ASP A 123 7.03 -16.32 6.99
CA ASP A 123 6.00 -17.34 7.21
C ASP A 123 4.60 -16.84 6.86
N GLY A 124 4.40 -15.52 6.82
CA GLY A 124 3.16 -14.89 6.35
C GLY A 124 3.12 -14.69 4.83
N ILE A 125 4.10 -15.20 4.08
CA ILE A 125 4.19 -15.10 2.62
C ILE A 125 4.02 -16.49 2.01
N PHE A 126 3.07 -16.62 1.12
CA PHE A 126 2.69 -17.85 0.44
C PHE A 126 2.86 -17.70 -1.06
N LYS A 127 3.48 -18.69 -1.68
CA LYS A 127 3.61 -18.80 -3.13
C LYS A 127 3.03 -20.13 -3.57
N THR A 128 2.06 -20.08 -4.47
CA THR A 128 1.34 -21.28 -4.95
C THR A 128 1.27 -21.24 -6.46
N GLU A 129 1.62 -22.34 -7.12
CA GLU A 129 1.37 -22.52 -8.54
C GLU A 129 -0.13 -22.78 -8.76
N LEU A 130 -0.83 -21.86 -9.43
CA LEU A 130 -2.26 -22.04 -9.76
C LEU A 130 -2.43 -22.80 -11.08
N SER A 131 -1.50 -22.60 -12.01
CA SER A 131 -1.45 -23.29 -13.29
C SER A 131 -0.05 -23.19 -13.88
N LYS A 132 0.18 -23.89 -15.00
CA LYS A 132 1.39 -23.77 -15.81
C LYS A 132 1.75 -22.31 -16.19
N TYR A 133 0.76 -21.41 -16.22
CA TYR A 133 0.92 -20.02 -16.67
C TYR A 133 0.66 -18.97 -15.59
N THR A 134 0.40 -19.38 -14.34
CA THR A 134 0.06 -18.42 -13.28
C THR A 134 0.50 -18.92 -11.92
N ASN A 135 1.30 -18.09 -11.27
CA ASN A 135 1.61 -18.20 -9.85
C ASN A 135 0.75 -17.24 -9.04
N GLU A 136 0.36 -17.66 -7.85
CA GLU A 136 -0.22 -16.80 -6.83
C GLU A 136 0.87 -16.45 -5.81
N TYR A 137 1.08 -15.15 -5.60
CA TYR A 137 1.86 -14.62 -4.49
C TYR A 137 0.91 -13.93 -3.52
N LYS A 138 0.72 -14.56 -2.37
CA LYS A 138 -0.18 -14.10 -1.33
C LYS A 138 0.62 -13.76 -0.07
N PHE A 139 0.25 -12.69 0.62
CA PHE A 139 0.79 -12.41 1.93
C PHE A 139 -0.29 -11.88 2.87
N THR A 140 -0.21 -12.28 4.13
CA THR A 140 -1.14 -11.86 5.18
C THR A 140 -0.36 -11.11 6.25
N MET A 141 -0.79 -9.89 6.52
CA MET A 141 -0.14 -8.99 7.46
C MET A 141 -0.24 -9.56 8.89
N PRO A 142 0.82 -9.46 9.71
CA PRO A 142 0.84 -10.03 11.06
C PRO A 142 0.08 -9.16 12.07
N ASP A 143 -0.22 -9.71 13.24
CA ASP A 143 -0.73 -8.97 14.41
C ASP A 143 -1.96 -8.10 14.12
N ILE A 144 -2.94 -8.61 13.36
CA ILE A 144 -4.12 -7.82 12.99
C ILE A 144 -5.09 -7.69 14.16
N LYS A 145 -5.43 -6.45 14.49
CA LYS A 145 -6.36 -6.07 15.56
C LYS A 145 -7.24 -4.90 15.10
N PRO A 146 -8.45 -4.74 15.64
CA PRO A 146 -9.27 -3.57 15.37
C PRO A 146 -8.52 -2.28 15.66
N GLY A 147 -8.59 -1.32 14.74
CA GLY A 147 -7.90 -0.02 14.84
C GLY A 147 -6.46 -0.01 14.31
N CYS A 148 -5.92 -1.14 13.84
CA CYS A 148 -4.57 -1.19 13.27
C CYS A 148 -4.48 -0.53 11.89
N ILE A 149 -3.25 -0.20 11.49
CA ILE A 149 -2.94 0.17 10.10
C ILE A 149 -2.00 -0.87 9.52
N VAL A 150 -2.31 -1.38 8.34
CA VAL A 150 -1.37 -2.18 7.55
C VAL A 150 -0.80 -1.33 6.44
N GLU A 151 0.50 -1.44 6.19
CA GLU A 151 1.16 -0.77 5.08
C GLU A 151 2.13 -1.71 4.40
N TYR A 152 2.09 -1.72 3.08
CA TYR A 152 3.06 -2.47 2.30
C TYR A 152 3.46 -1.75 1.04
N LYS A 153 4.69 -2.03 0.61
CA LYS A 153 5.20 -1.66 -0.70
C LYS A 153 6.02 -2.77 -1.31
N TYR A 154 5.91 -2.91 -2.62
CA TYR A 154 6.66 -3.90 -3.39
C TYR A 154 6.73 -3.49 -4.85
N ARG A 155 7.56 -4.20 -5.61
CA ARG A 155 7.64 -4.10 -7.06
C ARG A 155 7.21 -5.41 -7.68
N VAL A 156 6.43 -5.35 -8.75
CA VAL A 156 6.24 -6.46 -9.68
C VAL A 156 7.14 -6.21 -10.87
N ASN A 157 8.07 -7.11 -11.13
CA ASN A 157 8.88 -7.09 -12.34
C ASN A 157 8.26 -8.08 -13.32
N SER A 158 7.92 -7.60 -14.51
CA SER A 158 7.42 -8.41 -15.60
C SER A 158 8.42 -8.37 -16.77
N PRO A 159 9.02 -9.51 -17.13
CA PRO A 159 9.86 -9.64 -18.32
C PRO A 159 9.03 -9.72 -19.61
N ILE A 160 7.71 -9.81 -19.49
CA ILE A 160 6.79 -9.92 -20.62
C ILE A 160 6.57 -8.52 -21.19
N TYR A 161 6.90 -8.37 -22.48
CA TYR A 161 6.51 -7.23 -23.29
C TYR A 161 5.00 -7.38 -23.60
N ILE A 162 4.19 -6.41 -23.19
CA ILE A 162 2.76 -6.35 -23.53
C ILE A 162 2.61 -5.85 -24.96
#